data_AF-A0A7Y7PPG6-F1
#
_entry.id   AF-A0A7Y7PPG6-F1
#
_cell.length_a   1.000
_cell.length_b   1.000
_cell.length_c   1.000
_cell.angle_alpha   90.00
_cell.angle_beta   90.00
_cell.angle_gamma   90.00
#
_symmetry.space_group_name_H-M   'P 1'
#
loop_
_entity.id
_entity.type
_entity.pdbx_description
1 polymer ?
#
loop_
_entity_poly.entity_id
_entity_poly.type
_entity_poly.pdbx_seq_one_letter_code
_entity_poly.pdbx_strand_id
1 'polypeptide(L)'
;MISKTLLFGLLLLGSVQASAQVITDGPRATAARDSLLQAATNFRLGIESQTSRFNIRAGRAGKRRQRIRGYVVGFSRRPVWEIKRLHRFNGTTEELFTAYTDGVTSMKQRTVDGELTYLWLHYITGKTASAATPSPLTIGYGEYLPNGHLRWKQAQYILPTTIK
;
A
#
# COMPACT_ATOMS: atom_id res chain seq x y z
N MET A 1 -65.28 -14.69 6.31
CA MET A 1 -64.50 -15.47 5.32
C MET A 1 -63.31 -14.63 4.89
N ILE A 2 -62.11 -15.15 5.10
CA ILE A 2 -60.82 -14.49 4.91
C ILE A 2 -60.44 -14.60 3.43
N SER A 3 -60.19 -13.49 2.75
CA SER A 3 -59.50 -13.51 1.45
C SER A 3 -58.19 -12.76 1.57
N LYS A 4 -57.11 -13.55 1.53
CA LYS A 4 -55.72 -13.15 1.36
C LYS A 4 -55.54 -12.70 -0.09
N THR A 5 -55.02 -11.50 -0.30
CA THR A 5 -54.41 -11.12 -1.58
C THR A 5 -52.99 -10.66 -1.34
N LEU A 6 -52.11 -11.23 -2.17
CA LEU A 6 -50.68 -11.36 -1.99
C LEU A 6 -49.93 -10.03 -2.20
N LEU A 7 -48.94 -9.82 -1.32
CA LEU A 7 -47.77 -9.00 -1.57
C LEU A 7 -47.03 -9.50 -2.82
N PHE A 8 -46.82 -8.63 -3.81
CA PHE A 8 -45.67 -8.71 -4.71
C PHE A 8 -45.43 -7.31 -5.31
N GLY A 9 -44.35 -6.65 -4.90
CA GLY A 9 -44.08 -5.28 -5.34
C GLY A 9 -42.63 -4.86 -5.13
N LEU A 10 -41.77 -5.33 -6.02
CA LEU A 10 -40.50 -4.74 -6.45
C LEU A 10 -39.55 -4.17 -5.38
N LEU A 11 -38.66 -5.03 -4.86
CA LEU A 11 -37.31 -4.61 -4.46
C LEU A 11 -36.43 -4.51 -5.70
N LEU A 12 -36.56 -3.43 -6.48
CA LEU A 12 -35.49 -2.97 -7.37
C LEU A 12 -34.43 -2.28 -6.50
N LEU A 13 -33.65 -3.08 -5.77
CA LEU A 13 -32.37 -2.63 -5.21
C LEU A 13 -31.41 -2.46 -6.38
N GLY A 14 -31.54 -1.33 -7.07
CA GLY A 14 -30.58 -0.85 -8.04
C GLY A 14 -29.22 -0.83 -7.38
N SER A 15 -28.35 -1.73 -7.82
CA SER A 15 -26.96 -1.77 -7.40
C SER A 15 -26.31 -0.51 -7.96
N VAL A 16 -26.23 0.55 -7.15
CA VAL A 16 -25.45 1.73 -7.52
C VAL A 16 -23.99 1.29 -7.48
N GLN A 17 -23.50 0.77 -8.60
CA GLN A 17 -22.09 0.60 -8.83
C GLN A 17 -21.51 2.01 -8.89
N ALA A 18 -21.06 2.52 -7.74
CA ALA A 18 -20.24 3.71 -7.68
C ALA A 18 -18.93 3.39 -8.40
N SER A 19 -18.92 3.60 -9.71
CA SER A 19 -17.70 3.61 -10.51
C SER A 19 -16.84 4.76 -9.99
N ALA A 20 -15.66 4.44 -9.47
CA ALA A 20 -14.71 5.44 -9.00
C ALA A 20 -14.43 6.42 -10.14
N GLN A 21 -14.80 7.68 -9.96
CA GLN A 21 -14.58 8.71 -10.97
C GLN A 21 -13.09 8.84 -11.26
N VAL A 22 -12.73 8.76 -12.54
CA VAL A 22 -11.35 8.95 -12.99
C VAL A 22 -11.09 10.44 -13.14
N ILE A 23 -10.15 10.97 -12.37
CA ILE A 23 -9.73 12.37 -12.37
C ILE A 23 -8.49 12.50 -13.25
N THR A 24 -8.58 13.31 -14.31
CA THR A 24 -7.48 13.58 -15.26
C THR A 24 -6.87 14.97 -15.09
N ASP A 25 -7.33 15.75 -14.12
CA ASP A 25 -6.79 17.06 -13.78
C ASP A 25 -5.34 16.93 -13.28
N GLY A 26 -4.38 17.42 -14.07
CA GLY A 26 -2.94 17.24 -13.86
C GLY A 26 -2.47 17.72 -12.48
N PRO A 27 -2.71 18.98 -12.09
CA PRO A 27 -2.42 19.47 -10.73
C PRO A 27 -2.99 18.60 -9.61
N ARG A 28 -4.25 18.15 -9.72
CA ARG A 28 -4.87 17.28 -8.71
C ARG A 28 -4.24 15.89 -8.67
N ALA A 29 -3.94 15.30 -9.82
CA ALA A 29 -3.29 14.00 -9.92
C ALA A 29 -1.87 14.03 -9.35
N THR A 30 -1.10 15.08 -9.62
CA THR A 30 0.23 15.29 -9.02
C THR A 30 0.14 15.45 -7.51
N ALA A 31 -0.77 16.30 -7.01
CA ALA A 31 -0.96 16.47 -5.57
C ALA A 31 -1.38 15.16 -4.87
N ALA A 32 -2.23 14.36 -5.50
CA ALA A 32 -2.63 13.05 -5.00
C ALA A 32 -1.45 12.07 -4.96
N ARG A 33 -0.60 12.06 -6.00
CA ARG A 33 0.62 11.26 -6.03
C ARG A 33 1.54 11.63 -4.89
N ASP A 34 1.84 12.91 -4.73
CA ASP A 34 2.77 13.39 -3.72
C ASP A 34 2.23 13.10 -2.30
N SER A 35 0.91 13.22 -2.11
CA SER A 35 0.24 12.80 -0.87
C SER A 35 0.39 11.30 -0.58
N LEU A 36 0.23 10.44 -1.59
CA LEU A 36 0.45 9.00 -1.44
C LEU A 36 1.93 8.70 -1.11
N LEU A 37 2.87 9.34 -1.79
CA LEU A 37 4.30 9.16 -1.55
C LEU A 37 4.69 9.59 -0.14
N GLN A 38 4.16 10.71 0.33
CA GLN A 38 4.37 11.19 1.69
C GLN A 38 3.78 10.20 2.71
N ALA A 39 2.56 9.71 2.50
CA ALA A 39 1.93 8.73 3.39
C ALA A 39 2.73 7.43 3.45
N ALA A 40 3.21 6.92 2.31
CA ALA A 40 4.05 5.73 2.24
C ALA A 40 5.40 5.92 2.93
N THR A 41 6.02 7.08 2.76
CA THR A 41 7.29 7.44 3.42
C THR A 41 7.11 7.48 4.93
N ASN A 42 6.08 8.16 5.41
CA ASN A 42 5.76 8.23 6.85
C ASN A 42 5.47 6.85 7.43
N PHE A 43 4.70 6.02 6.71
CA PHE A 43 4.40 4.64 7.13
C PHE A 43 5.67 3.80 7.25
N ARG A 44 6.54 3.87 6.23
CA ARG A 44 7.83 3.17 6.22
C ARG A 44 8.72 3.61 7.39
N LEU A 45 8.89 4.92 7.58
CA LEU A 45 9.67 5.48 8.71
C LEU A 45 9.11 5.01 10.05
N GLY A 46 7.78 5.01 10.21
CA GLY A 46 7.12 4.52 11.42
C GLY A 46 7.45 3.05 11.71
N ILE A 47 7.34 2.17 10.72
CA ILE A 47 7.67 0.75 10.89
C ILE A 47 9.17 0.50 11.08
N GLU A 48 10.03 1.21 10.35
CA GLU A 48 11.48 1.12 10.52
C GLU A 48 11.91 1.60 11.92
N SER A 49 11.26 2.62 12.48
CA SER A 49 11.53 3.11 13.84
C SER A 49 11.20 2.10 14.95
N GLN A 50 10.24 1.20 14.71
CA GLN A 50 9.88 0.12 15.63
C GLN A 50 10.85 -1.08 15.55
N THR A 51 11.77 -1.05 14.59
CA THR A 51 12.70 -2.14 14.33
C THR A 51 13.96 -1.98 15.17
N SER A 52 14.33 -3.03 15.90
CA SER A 52 15.55 -3.05 16.73
C SER A 52 16.63 -3.99 16.20
N ARG A 53 16.24 -4.96 15.37
CA ARG A 53 17.14 -5.99 14.85
C ARG A 53 16.91 -6.19 13.36
N PHE A 54 18.00 -6.31 12.62
CA PHE A 54 18.00 -6.64 11.20
C PHE A 54 18.65 -8.00 10.96
N ASN A 55 18.07 -8.79 10.05
CA ASN A 55 18.70 -9.99 9.52
C ASN A 55 19.00 -9.76 8.03
N ILE A 56 20.28 -9.73 7.68
CA ILE A 56 20.74 -9.66 6.29
C ILE A 56 21.13 -11.07 5.88
N ARG A 57 20.44 -11.61 4.88
CA ARG A 57 20.87 -12.82 4.16
C ARG A 57 21.33 -12.43 2.78
N ALA A 58 22.65 -12.38 2.59
CA ALA A 58 23.26 -12.48 1.28
C ALA A 58 23.32 -13.96 0.88
N GLY A 59 22.92 -14.30 -0.35
CA GLY A 59 23.18 -15.65 -0.86
C GLY A 59 24.69 -15.89 -0.95
N ARG A 60 25.14 -17.15 -0.77
CA ARG A 60 26.54 -17.56 -0.99
C ARG A 60 27.07 -17.01 -2.33
N ALA A 61 28.39 -16.79 -2.40
CA ALA A 61 29.12 -16.19 -3.51
C ALA A 61 28.51 -16.54 -4.88
N GLY A 62 28.15 -15.51 -5.66
CA GLY A 62 27.50 -15.62 -6.97
C GLY A 62 26.00 -15.29 -7.00
N LYS A 63 25.29 -15.24 -5.86
CA LYS A 63 23.86 -14.89 -5.85
C LYS A 63 23.59 -13.40 -5.69
N ARG A 64 23.19 -12.82 -6.82
CA ARG A 64 22.58 -11.51 -7.10
C ARG A 64 21.44 -11.03 -6.18
N ARG A 65 20.98 -11.83 -5.22
CA ARG A 65 19.79 -11.54 -4.42
C ARG A 65 20.15 -11.38 -2.96
N GLN A 66 19.75 -10.26 -2.38
CA GLN A 66 19.85 -9.98 -0.94
C GLN A 66 18.45 -9.90 -0.34
N ARG A 67 18.31 -10.39 0.89
CA ARG A 67 17.10 -10.18 1.70
C ARG A 67 17.49 -9.55 3.03
N ILE A 68 16.86 -8.44 3.35
CA ILE A 68 17.03 -7.72 4.61
C ILE A 68 15.69 -7.74 5.32
N ARG A 69 15.64 -8.10 6.59
CA ARG A 69 14.40 -8.21 7.36
C ARG A 69 14.52 -7.44 8.67
N GLY A 70 13.52 -6.64 8.99
CA GLY A 70 13.39 -5.98 10.28
C GLY A 70 12.42 -6.68 11.21
N TYR A 71 12.77 -6.74 12.50
CA TYR A 71 11.97 -7.33 13.56
C TYR A 71 11.77 -6.34 14.73
N VAL A 72 10.59 -6.43 15.36
CA VAL A 72 10.27 -5.70 16.60
C VAL A 72 10.91 -6.41 17.79
N VAL A 73 11.28 -5.64 18.83
CA VAL A 73 11.80 -6.18 20.10
C VAL A 73 10.77 -7.15 20.69
N GLY A 74 11.20 -8.36 21.07
CA GLY A 74 10.33 -9.36 21.73
C GLY A 74 9.48 -10.22 20.78
N PHE A 75 9.37 -9.88 19.49
CA PHE A 75 8.63 -10.68 18.49
C PHE A 75 9.57 -11.17 17.38
N SER A 76 10.13 -12.38 17.55
CA SER A 76 11.13 -12.95 16.63
C SER A 76 10.55 -13.78 15.49
N ARG A 77 9.27 -14.18 15.56
CA ARG A 77 8.70 -15.16 14.61
C ARG A 77 8.38 -14.58 13.23
N ARG A 78 8.04 -13.29 13.14
CA ARG A 78 7.63 -12.65 11.88
C ARG A 78 8.32 -11.28 11.73
N PRO A 79 8.86 -10.96 10.55
CA PRO A 79 9.40 -9.63 10.30
C PRO A 79 8.26 -8.62 10.19
N VAL A 80 8.51 -7.38 10.64
CA VAL A 80 7.62 -6.24 10.39
C VAL A 80 7.86 -5.63 9.02
N TRP A 81 9.03 -5.86 8.43
CA TRP A 81 9.31 -5.54 7.03
C TRP A 81 10.41 -6.42 6.44
N GLU A 82 10.42 -6.53 5.12
CA GLU A 82 11.44 -7.20 4.32
C GLU A 82 11.80 -6.35 3.10
N ILE A 83 13.09 -6.18 2.83
CA ILE A 83 13.63 -5.70 1.56
C ILE A 83 14.21 -6.89 0.81
N LYS A 84 13.74 -7.10 -0.43
CA LYS A 84 14.34 -8.02 -1.39
C LYS A 84 15.06 -7.18 -2.44
N ARG A 85 16.38 -7.28 -2.49
CA ARG A 85 17.21 -6.62 -3.51
C ARG A 85 17.72 -7.65 -4.51
N LEU A 86 17.70 -7.34 -5.79
CA LEU A 86 18.13 -8.18 -6.90
C LEU A 86 19.02 -7.37 -7.87
N HIS A 87 20.25 -7.82 -8.06
CA HIS A 87 21.21 -7.27 -9.00
C HIS A 87 21.21 -8.07 -10.32
N ARG A 88 20.72 -7.51 -11.41
CA ARG A 88 20.61 -8.18 -12.71
C ARG A 88 21.91 -8.11 -13.52
N PHE A 89 22.04 -8.96 -14.54
CA PHE A 89 23.29 -9.11 -15.31
C PHE A 89 23.63 -7.83 -16.09
N ASN A 90 22.59 -7.10 -16.48
CA ASN A 90 22.67 -5.81 -17.15
C ASN A 90 22.97 -4.62 -16.20
N GLY A 91 23.36 -4.87 -14.94
CA GLY A 91 23.66 -3.82 -13.96
C GLY A 91 22.45 -3.27 -13.20
N THR A 92 21.22 -3.51 -13.68
CA THR A 92 19.99 -3.05 -13.02
C THR A 92 19.85 -3.62 -11.61
N THR A 93 19.51 -2.76 -10.65
CA THR A 93 19.18 -3.13 -9.28
C THR A 93 17.69 -2.95 -9.02
N GLU A 94 17.01 -4.04 -8.69
CA GLU A 94 15.60 -4.04 -8.33
C GLU A 94 15.46 -4.24 -6.82
N GLU A 95 14.66 -3.39 -6.17
CA GLU A 95 14.32 -3.52 -4.76
C GLU A 95 12.81 -3.64 -4.58
N LEU A 96 12.39 -4.58 -3.73
CA LEU A 96 11.02 -4.70 -3.27
C LEU A 96 11.02 -4.62 -1.74
N PHE A 97 10.54 -3.50 -1.22
CA PHE A 97 10.20 -3.34 0.18
C PHE A 97 8.77 -3.86 0.42
N THR A 98 8.58 -4.66 1.46
CA THR A 98 7.27 -5.15 1.90
C THR A 98 7.19 -4.96 3.40
N ALA A 99 6.16 -4.26 3.88
CA ALA A 99 5.91 -4.10 5.30
C ALA A 99 4.59 -4.77 5.72
N TYR A 100 4.57 -5.19 6.98
CA TYR A 100 3.52 -5.98 7.58
C TYR A 100 3.00 -5.33 8.84
N THR A 101 1.68 -5.22 8.95
CA THR A 101 0.98 -4.86 10.20
C THR A 101 0.20 -6.10 10.64
N ASP A 102 0.42 -6.56 11.87
CA ASP A 102 -0.19 -7.78 12.42
C ASP A 102 -0.03 -9.03 11.52
N GLY A 103 1.07 -9.08 10.76
CA GLY A 103 1.37 -10.17 9.83
C GLY A 103 0.64 -10.11 8.48
N VAL A 104 -0.21 -9.11 8.25
CA VAL A 104 -0.85 -8.83 6.96
C VAL A 104 0.03 -7.82 6.21
N THR A 105 0.12 -7.94 4.88
CA THR A 105 0.88 -6.95 4.09
C THR A 105 0.14 -5.63 4.11
N SER A 106 0.83 -4.58 4.57
CA SER A 106 0.28 -3.21 4.62
C SER A 106 0.96 -2.25 3.66
N MET A 107 2.15 -2.60 3.17
CA MET A 107 2.80 -1.82 2.13
C MET A 107 3.66 -2.72 1.25
N LYS A 108 3.71 -2.39 -0.04
CA LYS A 108 4.68 -2.88 -1.01
C LYS A 108 5.21 -1.71 -1.81
N GLN A 109 6.52 -1.58 -1.90
CA GLN A 109 7.16 -0.56 -2.72
C GLN A 109 8.23 -1.24 -3.58
N ARG A 110 8.16 -1.06 -4.88
CA ARG A 110 9.14 -1.56 -5.84
C ARG A 110 9.89 -0.39 -6.47
N THR A 111 11.21 -0.45 -6.40
CA THR A 111 12.09 0.45 -7.13
C THR A 111 12.98 -0.31 -8.10
N VAL A 112 13.29 0.31 -9.23
CA VAL A 112 14.25 -0.18 -10.22
C VAL A 112 15.25 0.95 -10.43
N ASP A 113 16.52 0.69 -10.15
CA ASP A 113 17.61 1.68 -10.18
C ASP A 113 17.30 2.95 -9.37
N GLY A 114 16.58 2.78 -8.25
CA GLY A 114 16.14 3.87 -7.37
C GLY A 114 14.82 4.53 -7.77
N GLU A 115 14.33 4.31 -8.99
CA GLU A 115 13.06 4.88 -9.46
C GLU A 115 11.86 4.07 -9.00
N LEU A 116 10.81 4.74 -8.53
CA LEU A 116 9.58 4.10 -8.09
C LEU A 116 8.79 3.55 -9.29
N THR A 117 8.59 2.24 -9.31
CA THR A 117 7.80 1.56 -10.38
C THR A 117 6.46 1.07 -9.88
N TYR A 118 6.33 0.79 -8.59
CA TYR A 118 5.09 0.34 -7.98
C TYR A 118 5.05 0.72 -6.51
N LEU A 119 3.91 1.21 -6.07
CA LEU A 119 3.63 1.42 -4.66
C LEU A 119 2.22 0.95 -4.37
N TRP A 120 2.07 0.18 -3.32
CA TRP A 120 0.78 -0.20 -2.77
C TRP A 120 0.84 -0.01 -1.27
N LEU A 121 -0.17 0.65 -0.74
CA LEU A 121 -0.27 1.05 0.64
C LEU A 121 -1.69 0.80 1.11
N HIS A 122 -1.82 -0.03 2.14
CA HIS A 122 -3.07 -0.32 2.80
C HIS A 122 -2.82 -0.43 4.30
N TYR A 123 -3.20 0.59 5.04
CA TYR A 123 -2.96 0.63 6.48
C TYR A 123 -4.20 1.07 7.23
N ILE A 124 -4.23 0.65 8.49
CA ILE A 124 -5.25 1.00 9.45
C ILE A 124 -4.52 1.76 10.57
N THR A 125 -4.63 3.08 10.61
CA THR A 125 -4.12 3.88 11.73
C THR A 125 -5.26 4.05 12.72
N GLY A 126 -5.08 3.72 14.00
CA GLY A 126 -6.11 4.01 15.02
C GLY A 126 -6.20 3.06 16.21
N LYS A 127 -5.38 2.00 16.28
CA LYS A 127 -5.38 1.12 17.47
C LYS A 127 -4.19 1.41 18.39
N THR A 128 -4.16 2.60 18.98
CA THR A 128 -3.36 2.80 20.21
C THR A 128 -4.15 2.22 21.38
N ALA A 129 -3.73 1.04 21.87
CA ALA A 129 -4.35 0.31 22.99
C ALA A 129 -4.22 1.01 24.36
N SER A 130 -4.02 2.33 24.41
CA SER A 130 -3.76 3.08 25.66
C SER A 130 -4.18 4.54 25.65
N ALA A 131 -4.96 5.00 24.66
CA ALA A 131 -5.54 6.35 24.69
C ALA A 131 -7.01 6.26 25.13
N ALA A 132 -7.38 7.02 26.17
CA ALA A 132 -8.74 7.10 26.72
C ALA A 132 -9.77 7.69 25.73
N THR A 133 -9.36 8.00 24.50
CA THR A 133 -10.21 8.55 23.44
C THR A 133 -9.99 7.68 22.19
N PRO A 134 -11.04 7.03 21.64
CA PRO A 134 -10.92 6.31 20.38
C PRO A 134 -10.60 7.31 19.28
N SER A 135 -9.34 7.36 18.84
CA SER A 135 -8.95 8.08 17.63
C SER A 135 -9.63 7.39 16.44
N PRO A 136 -10.26 8.13 15.50
CA PRO A 136 -10.95 7.51 14.38
C PRO A 136 -9.99 6.62 13.60
N LEU A 137 -10.42 5.38 13.39
CA LEU A 137 -9.71 4.39 12.60
C LEU A 137 -9.54 4.92 11.17
N THR A 138 -8.38 5.47 10.86
CA THR A 138 -8.05 5.99 9.54
C THR A 138 -7.55 4.83 8.69
N ILE A 139 -8.44 4.28 7.86
CA ILE A 139 -8.08 3.32 6.83
C ILE A 139 -7.59 4.11 5.61
N GLY A 140 -6.29 4.01 5.33
CA GLY A 140 -5.67 4.60 4.14
C GLY A 140 -5.41 3.53 3.09
N TYR A 141 -5.94 3.71 1.89
CA TYR A 141 -5.63 2.90 0.72
C TYR A 141 -5.02 3.77 -0.39
N GLY A 142 -3.95 3.28 -1.00
CA GLY A 142 -3.32 3.90 -2.14
C GLY A 142 -2.53 2.91 -2.99
N GLU A 143 -2.53 3.16 -4.28
CA GLU A 143 -1.80 2.36 -5.25
C GLU A 143 -1.26 3.26 -6.38
N TYR A 144 0.02 3.13 -6.68
CA TYR A 144 0.69 3.75 -7.81
C TYR A 144 1.17 2.65 -8.73
N LEU A 145 0.70 2.70 -9.97
CA LEU A 145 1.02 1.73 -11.01
C LEU A 145 2.03 2.31 -12.01
N PRO A 146 2.88 1.46 -12.63
CA PRO A 146 3.92 1.92 -13.54
C PRO A 146 3.40 2.65 -14.78
N ASN A 147 2.15 2.42 -15.18
CA ASN A 147 1.51 3.03 -16.35
C ASN A 147 0.94 4.43 -16.08
N GLY A 148 1.30 5.06 -14.97
CA GLY A 148 0.83 6.40 -14.61
C GLY A 148 -0.57 6.43 -13.98
N HIS A 149 -1.16 5.27 -13.69
CA HIS A 149 -2.41 5.20 -12.95
C HIS A 149 -2.14 5.27 -11.44
N LEU A 150 -2.96 6.06 -10.77
CA LEU A 150 -2.89 6.26 -9.32
C LEU A 150 -4.28 6.04 -8.73
N ARG A 151 -4.37 5.28 -7.65
CA ARG A 151 -5.54 5.21 -6.78
C ARG A 151 -5.14 5.80 -5.45
N TRP A 152 -5.90 6.76 -4.96
CA TRP A 152 -5.66 7.34 -3.64
C TRP A 152 -6.98 7.58 -2.95
N LYS A 153 -7.15 6.94 -1.79
CA LYS A 153 -8.42 6.89 -1.07
C LYS A 153 -9.53 6.27 -1.95
N GLN A 154 -10.57 7.03 -2.26
CA GLN A 154 -11.73 6.58 -3.05
C GLN A 154 -11.68 7.08 -4.50
N ALA A 155 -10.61 7.77 -4.91
CA ALA A 155 -10.49 8.36 -6.23
C ALA A 155 -9.41 7.65 -7.06
N GLN A 156 -9.66 7.58 -8.36
CA GLN A 156 -8.70 7.12 -9.35
C GLN A 156 -8.21 8.32 -10.16
N TYR A 157 -6.92 8.39 -10.40
CA TYR A 157 -6.24 9.47 -11.10
C TYR A 157 -5.42 8.89 -12.25
N ILE A 158 -5.29 9.65 -13.32
CA ILE A 158 -4.32 9.39 -14.38
C ILE A 158 -3.30 10.52 -14.32
N LEU A 159 -2.04 10.17 -14.13
CA LEU A 159 -0.96 11.14 -14.14
C LEU A 159 -0.77 11.67 -15.56
N PRO A 160 -0.51 12.98 -15.71
CA PRO A 160 -0.21 13.54 -17.02
C PRO A 160 1.03 12.83 -17.56
N THR A 161 0.88 12.16 -18.70
CA THR A 161 2.03 11.74 -19.50
C THR A 161 2.73 13.02 -19.92
N THR A 162 3.91 13.30 -19.37
CA THR A 162 4.77 14.35 -19.90
C THR A 162 5.05 13.98 -21.35
N ILE A 163 4.38 14.65 -22.28
CA ILE A 163 4.81 14.69 -23.67
C ILE A 163 6.18 15.37 -23.60
N LYS A 164 7.23 14.57 -23.78
CA LYS A 164 8.60 15.07 -23.88
C LYS A 164 8.76 15.87 -25.16
#